data_AF-A0A511J098-F1
#
_entry.id   AF-A0A511J098-F1
#
_cell.length_a   1.000
_cell.length_b   1.000
_cell.length_c   1.000
_cell.angle_alpha   90.00
_cell.angle_beta   90.00
_cell.angle_gamma   90.00
#
_symmetry.space_group_name_H-M   'P 1'
#
loop_
_entity.id
_entity.type
_entity.pdbx_description
1 polymer ?
#
loop_
_entity_poly.entity_id
_entity_poly.type
_entity_poly.pdbx_seq_one_letter_code
_entity_poly.pdbx_strand_id
1 'polypeptide(L)' 'MTDIAEITKQDREKIKKYVEGSKFLTYKMLAERFGISKSYLSLILSGKKTSAEANIIIDSIITMYEL' A
#
# COMPACT_ATOMS: atom_id res chain seq x y z
N MET A 1 8.49 0.61 -21.14
CA MET A 1 7.31 1.35 -20.66
C MET A 1 7.06 0.80 -19.28
N THR A 2 7.05 1.61 -18.23
CA THR A 2 6.92 1.10 -16.86
C THR A 2 5.59 0.36 -16.78
N ASP A 3 5.65 -0.96 -16.81
CA ASP A 3 4.54 -1.86 -16.52
C ASP A 3 3.90 -1.30 -15.26
N ILE A 4 2.70 -0.74 -15.41
CA ILE A 4 1.83 -0.48 -14.26
C ILE A 4 1.44 -1.88 -13.81
N ALA A 5 2.36 -2.50 -13.07
CA ALA A 5 2.33 -3.90 -12.75
C ALA A 5 0.96 -4.20 -12.17
N GLU A 6 0.34 -5.26 -12.68
CA GLU A 6 -0.84 -5.85 -12.07
C GLU A 6 -0.51 -6.06 -10.58
N ILE A 7 -1.00 -5.13 -9.75
CA ILE A 7 -0.63 -5.16 -8.34
C ILE A 7 -1.20 -6.43 -7.77
N THR A 8 -0.27 -7.32 -7.44
CA THR A 8 -0.61 -8.68 -7.15
C THR A 8 -1.11 -8.71 -5.71
N LYS A 9 -1.98 -9.68 -5.37
CA LYS A 9 -2.42 -9.89 -3.98
C LYS A 9 -1.23 -9.97 -3.01
N GLN A 10 -0.08 -10.45 -3.50
CA GLN A 10 1.18 -10.54 -2.77
C GLN A 10 1.71 -9.19 -2.28
N ASP A 11 1.69 -8.12 -3.10
CA ASP A 11 2.17 -6.80 -2.67
C ASP A 11 1.33 -6.23 -1.54
N ARG A 12 0.01 -6.42 -1.63
CA ARG A 12 -0.92 -6.03 -0.56
C ARG A 12 -0.66 -6.78 0.73
N GLU A 13 -0.36 -8.07 0.64
CA GLU A 13 0.00 -8.89 1.81
C GLU A 13 1.36 -8.52 2.40
N LYS A 14 2.36 -8.21 1.57
CA LYS A 14 3.67 -7.72 2.02
C LYS A 14 3.52 -6.46 2.85
N ILE A 15 2.77 -5.47 2.36
CA ILE A 15 2.53 -4.22 3.09
C ILE A 15 1.80 -4.50 4.41
N LYS A 16 0.77 -5.35 4.40
CA LYS A 16 0.05 -5.72 5.64
C LYS A 16 1.00 -6.33 6.67
N LYS A 17 1.77 -7.35 6.28
CA LYS A 17 2.75 -8.00 7.16
C LYS A 17 3.81 -7.03 7.66
N TYR A 18 4.27 -6.12 6.81
CA TYR A 18 5.26 -5.13 7.20
C TYR A 18 4.71 -4.15 8.24
N VAL A 19 3.48 -3.65 8.04
CA VAL A 19 2.82 -2.76 9.01
C VAL A 19 2.48 -3.51 10.30
N GLU A 20 2.02 -4.76 10.22
CA GLU A 20 1.70 -5.58 11.39
C GLU A 20 2.94 -6.00 12.18
N GLY A 21 4.08 -6.24 11.50
CA GLY A 21 5.36 -6.56 12.12
C GLY A 21 6.14 -5.35 12.61
N SER A 22 5.78 -4.14 12.17
CA SER A 22 6.49 -2.91 12.54
C SER A 22 5.88 -2.28 13.80
N LYS A 23 6.72 -2.05 14.81
CA LYS A 23 6.34 -1.29 16.02
C LYS A 23 6.24 0.21 15.78
N PHE A 24 6.79 0.70 14.66
CA PHE A 24 6.91 2.14 14.37
C PHE A 24 6.04 2.60 13.21
N LEU A 25 5.69 1.69 12.29
CA LEU A 25 4.89 2.02 11.13
C LEU A 25 3.43 1.62 11.35
N THR A 26 2.52 2.58 11.24
CA THR A 26 1.09 2.31 11.31
C THR A 26 0.42 2.63 9.99
N TYR A 27 -0.74 2.02 9.72
CA TYR A 27 -1.59 2.37 8.58
C TYR A 27 -1.96 3.86 8.55
N LYS A 28 -2.04 4.51 9.72
CA LYS A 28 -2.32 5.95 9.80
C LYS A 28 -1.13 6.75 9.28
N MET A 29 0.09 6.42 9.71
CA MET A 29 1.31 7.12 9.26
C MET A 29 1.58 6.93 7.78
N LEU A 30 1.36 5.72 7.23
CA LEU A 30 1.39 5.50 5.79
C LEU A 30 0.34 6.37 5.09
N ALA A 31 -0.90 6.35 5.56
CA ALA A 31 -1.97 7.12 4.94
C ALA A 31 -1.67 8.63 4.94
N GLU A 32 -1.19 9.17 6.08
CA GLU A 32 -0.76 10.57 6.20
C GLU A 32 0.39 10.91 5.26
N ARG A 33 1.37 10.01 5.10
CA ARG A 33 2.52 10.21 4.21
C ARG A 33 2.12 10.26 2.73
N PHE A 34 1.10 9.51 2.35
CA PHE A 34 0.56 9.48 0.99
C PHE A 34 -0.61 10.45 0.78
N GLY A 35 -0.95 11.28 1.78
CA GLY A 35 -2.04 12.25 1.68
C GLY A 35 -3.43 11.62 1.53
N ILE A 36 -3.59 10.36 1.95
CA ILE A 36 -4.85 9.62 1.86
C ILE A 36 -5.44 9.34 3.24
N SER A 37 -6.73 8.99 3.27
CA SER A 37 -7.36 8.53 4.50
C SER A 37 -6.94 7.10 4.85
N LYS A 38 -6.81 6.78 6.14
CA LYS A 38 -6.56 5.41 6.63
C LYS A 38 -7.57 4.41 6.05
N SER A 39 -8.85 4.78 6.02
CA SER A 39 -9.91 3.95 5.44
C SER A 39 -9.67 3.67 3.96
N TYR A 40 -9.15 4.64 3.22
CA TYR A 40 -8.80 4.48 1.81
C TYR A 40 -7.65 3.46 1.66
N LEU A 41 -6.58 3.61 2.44
CA LEU A 41 -5.48 2.65 2.47
C LEU A 41 -5.96 1.22 2.82
N SER A 42 -6.81 1.08 3.83
CA SER A 42 -7.39 -0.23 4.18
C SER A 42 -8.23 -0.85 3.06
N LEU A 43 -8.99 -0.05 2.31
CA LEU A 43 -9.76 -0.54 1.15
C LEU A 43 -8.84 -1.02 0.03
N ILE A 44 -7.75 -0.29 -0.20
CA ILE A 44 -6.71 -0.63 -1.19
C ILE A 44 -6.05 -1.97 -0.82
N LEU A 45 -5.55 -2.08 0.41
CA LEU A 45 -4.88 -3.28 0.91
C LEU A 45 -5.83 -4.50 1.02
N SER A 46 -7.13 -4.27 1.20
CA SER A 46 -8.14 -5.33 1.18
C SER A 46 -8.56 -5.73 -0.23
N GLY A 47 -8.06 -5.04 -1.26
CA GLY A 47 -8.44 -5.27 -2.65
C GLY A 47 -9.86 -4.85 -3.02
N LYS A 48 -10.54 -4.10 -2.14
CA LYS A 48 -11.85 -3.49 -2.44
C LYS A 48 -11.71 -2.24 -3.31
N LYS A 49 -10.50 -1.65 -3.37
CA LYS A 49 -10.17 -0.49 -4.20
C LYS A 49 -8.94 -0.82 -5.05
N THR A 50 -9.12 -0.95 -6.36
CA THR A 50 -8.07 -1.32 -7.33
C THR A 50 -7.98 -0.31 -8.47
N SER A 51 -8.08 0.97 -8.13
CA SER A 51 -7.92 2.08 -9.09
C SER A 51 -6.45 2.29 -9.45
N ALA A 52 -6.16 2.97 -10.57
CA ALA A 52 -4.79 3.30 -10.95
C ALA A 52 -4.03 4.05 -9.84
N GLU A 53 -4.68 5.01 -9.17
CA GLU A 53 -4.12 5.71 -8.00
C GLU A 53 -3.81 4.77 -6.83
N ALA A 54 -4.71 3.82 -6.54
CA ALA A 54 -4.49 2.82 -5.51
C ALA A 54 -3.27 1.95 -5.82
N ASN A 55 -3.07 1.67 -7.10
CA ASN A 55 -1.93 0.91 -7.55
C ASN A 55 -0.63 1.71 -7.35
N ILE A 56 -0.58 2.95 -7.80
CA ILE A 56 0.57 3.85 -7.60
C ILE A 56 0.96 3.95 -6.12
N ILE A 57 -0.02 4.01 -5.21
CA ILE A 57 0.23 4.07 -3.77
C ILE A 57 0.88 2.78 -3.26
N ILE A 58 0.37 1.60 -3.63
CA ILE A 58 0.99 0.33 -3.23
C ILE A 58 2.40 0.23 -3.77
N ASP A 59 2.60 0.50 -5.06
CA ASP A 59 3.91 0.44 -5.72
C ASP A 59 4.92 1.38 -5.06
N SER A 60 4.47 2.60 -4.72
CA SER A 60 5.29 3.56 -3.99
C SER A 60 5.64 3.08 -2.57
N ILE A 61 4.72 2.40 -1.87
CA ILE A 61 5.00 1.81 -0.56
C ILE A 61 6.03 0.68 -0.70
N ILE A 62 5.82 -0.25 -1.64
CA ILE A 62 6.76 -1.35 -1.90
C ILE A 62 8.15 -0.81 -2.22
N THR A 63 8.23 0.18 -3.11
CA THR A 63 9.50 0.81 -3.51
C THR A 63 10.17 1.56 -2.35
N MET A 64 9.40 2.31 -1.56
CA MET A 64 9.94 3.11 -0.46
C MET A 64 10.48 2.26 0.70
N TYR A 65 9.89 1.08 0.92
CA TYR A 65 10.25 0.19 2.02
C TYR A 65 10.98 -1.07 1.53
N GLU A 66 11.33 -1.13 0.24
CA GLU A 66 12.04 -2.24 -0.42
C GLU A 66 11.45 -3.63 -0.08
N LEU A 67 10.12 -3.77 -0.21
CA LEU A 67 9.35 -4.95 0.22
C LEU A 67 9.24 -6.09 -0.80
#